data_AF-A0A4Y2W0L9-F1
#
_entry.id   AF-A0A4Y2W0L9-F1
#
_cell.length_a   1.000
_cell.length_b   1.000
_cell.length_c   1.000
_cell.angle_alpha   90.00
_cell.angle_beta   90.00
_cell.angle_gamma   90.00
#
_symmetry.space_group_name_H-M   'P 1'
#
loop_
_entity.id
_entity.type
_entity.pdbx_description
1 polymer ?
#
loop_
_entity_poly.entity_id
_entity_poly.type
_entity_poly.pdbx_seq_one_letter_code
_entity_poly.pdbx_strand_id
1 'polypeptide(L)'
;MGPLLRLETTLTGDRYLSILHNHLHSFISFVHSDRLGRFQQVNATPHASRVATKWLQEHSSDFHWPPKSPEMNIIEDIRDALLHAVEKSSPPPRTPMDLLTALMDSW
;
A
#
# COMPACT_ATOMS: atom_id res chain seq x y z
N MET A 1 -1.04 -11.14 5.16
CA MET A 1 -0.50 -10.05 4.33
C MET A 1 -1.65 -9.33 3.64
N GLY A 2 -1.50 -8.03 3.34
CA GLY A 2 -2.52 -7.23 2.64
C GLY A 2 -2.51 -7.42 1.13
N PRO A 3 -3.29 -6.66 0.35
CA PRO A 3 -3.19 -6.70 -1.11
C PRO A 3 -1.91 -6.03 -1.62
N LEU A 4 -1.21 -6.67 -2.57
CA LEU A 4 -0.15 -6.05 -3.36
C LEU A 4 -0.73 -5.69 -4.74
N LEU A 5 -0.64 -4.42 -5.13
CA LEU A 5 -1.25 -3.90 -6.36
C LEU A 5 -0.18 -3.34 -7.31
N ARG A 6 -0.12 -3.87 -8.53
CA ARG A 6 0.70 -3.30 -9.60
C ARG A 6 0.01 -2.06 -10.18
N LEU A 7 0.76 -0.98 -10.32
CA LEU A 7 0.32 0.23 -11.01
C LEU A 7 0.96 0.30 -12.39
N GLU A 8 0.15 0.43 -13.44
CA GLU A 8 0.66 0.58 -14.82
C GLU A 8 1.03 2.01 -15.20
N THR A 9 0.57 2.99 -14.42
CA THR A 9 0.87 4.41 -14.64
C THR A 9 1.16 5.10 -13.32
N THR A 10 1.71 6.31 -13.40
CA THR A 10 1.99 7.15 -12.23
C THR A 10 0.76 7.29 -11.34
N LEU A 11 0.98 7.14 -10.03
CA LEU A 11 -0.07 7.30 -9.04
C LEU A 11 -0.50 8.78 -8.97
N THR A 12 -1.76 9.06 -9.25
CA THR A 12 -2.39 10.37 -9.06
C THR A 12 -3.31 10.33 -7.84
N GLY A 13 -3.74 11.51 -7.37
CA GLY A 13 -4.70 11.59 -6.26
C GLY A 13 -6.00 10.81 -6.52
N ASP A 14 -6.55 10.92 -7.74
CA ASP A 14 -7.79 10.22 -8.11
C ASP A 14 -7.62 8.70 -8.22
N ARG A 15 -6.47 8.24 -8.74
CA ARG A 15 -6.16 6.80 -8.75
C ARG A 15 -5.95 6.27 -7.33
N TYR A 16 -5.28 7.05 -6.48
CA TYR A 16 -5.10 6.70 -5.09
C TYR A 16 -6.45 6.58 -4.36
N LEU A 17 -7.35 7.54 -4.55
CA LEU A 17 -8.72 7.49 -4.04
C LEU A 17 -9.47 6.23 -4.51
N SER A 18 -9.33 5.88 -5.80
CA SER A 18 -9.95 4.67 -6.35
C SER A 18 -9.42 3.40 -5.68
N ILE A 19 -8.13 3.36 -5.36
CA ILE A 19 -7.51 2.24 -4.64
C ILE A 19 -8.04 2.15 -3.20
N LEU A 20 -8.09 3.28 -2.49
CA LEU A 20 -8.64 3.33 -1.13
C LEU A 20 -10.09 2.83 -1.10
N HIS A 21 -10.92 3.33 -2.00
CA HIS A 21 -12.32 2.94 -2.07
C HIS A 21 -12.50 1.44 -2.38
N ASN A 22 -11.81 0.92 -3.39
CA ASN A 22 -12.05 -0.42 -3.90
C ASN A 22 -11.35 -1.51 -3.08
N HIS A 23 -10.17 -1.21 -2.53
CA HIS A 23 -9.32 -2.21 -1.89
C HIS A 23 -9.18 -2.01 -0.38
N LEU A 24 -9.02 -0.77 0.10
CA LEU A 24 -8.77 -0.54 1.53
C LEU A 24 -10.01 -0.84 2.37
N HIS A 25 -11.19 -0.34 1.98
CA HIS A 25 -12.42 -0.57 2.75
C HIS A 25 -12.78 -2.06 2.83
N SER A 26 -12.67 -2.77 1.70
CA SER A 26 -12.87 -4.23 1.62
C SER A 26 -11.88 -5.00 2.50
N PHE A 27 -10.60 -4.60 2.49
CA PHE A 27 -9.57 -5.25 3.28
C PHE A 27 -9.72 -5.02 4.78
N ILE A 28 -10.00 -3.78 5.20
CA ILE A 28 -10.24 -3.44 6.61
C ILE A 28 -11.45 -4.20 7.14
N SER A 29 -12.55 -4.25 6.39
CA SER A 29 -13.73 -5.00 6.81
C SER A 29 -13.48 -6.50 6.94
N PHE A 30 -12.52 -7.06 6.19
CA PHE A 30 -12.15 -8.47 6.26
C PHE A 30 -11.22 -8.78 7.44
N VAL A 31 -10.21 -7.94 7.68
CA VAL A 31 -9.18 -8.17 8.70
C VAL A 31 -9.57 -7.64 10.09
N HIS A 32 -10.34 -6.55 10.14
CA HIS A 32 -10.70 -5.83 11.37
C HIS A 32 -12.21 -5.63 11.43
N SER A 33 -12.93 -6.67 11.89
CA SER A 33 -14.38 -6.65 12.06
C SER A 33 -14.86 -5.61 13.09
N ASP A 34 -13.96 -5.16 13.98
CA ASP A 34 -14.18 -4.12 14.97
C ASP A 34 -13.89 -2.69 14.46
N ARG A 35 -13.33 -2.54 13.24
CA ARG A 35 -12.91 -1.28 12.61
C ARG A 35 -11.87 -0.46 13.42
N LEU A 36 -11.23 -1.04 14.42
CA LEU A 36 -10.28 -0.33 15.31
C LEU A 36 -8.83 -0.29 14.79
N GLY A 37 -8.61 -0.49 13.48
CA GLY A 37 -7.28 -0.52 12.91
C GLY A 37 -6.59 0.86 12.87
N ARG A 38 -5.29 0.90 12.61
CA ARG A 38 -4.57 2.14 12.24
C ARG A 38 -4.11 2.04 10.79
N PHE A 39 -4.47 3.04 9.98
CA PHE A 39 -4.05 3.14 8.60
C PHE A 39 -2.81 4.03 8.54
N GLN A 40 -1.70 3.45 8.08
CA GLN A 40 -0.43 4.15 7.95
C GLN A 40 -0.15 4.37 6.48
N GLN A 41 0.24 5.60 6.13
CA GLN A 41 0.68 5.95 4.78
C GLN A 41 1.85 6.94 4.85
N VAL A 42 2.73 6.90 3.86
CA VAL A 42 3.76 7.92 3.66
C VAL A 42 3.14 9.22 3.12
N ASN A 43 3.77 10.37 3.35
CA ASN A 43 3.28 11.67 2.88
C ASN A 43 3.62 11.96 1.41
N ALA A 44 3.42 10.99 0.51
CA ALA A 44 3.63 11.18 -0.92
C ALA A 44 2.57 12.13 -1.50
N THR A 45 2.90 12.89 -2.54
CA THR A 45 2.01 13.88 -3.17
C THR A 45 0.61 13.35 -3.50
N PRO A 46 0.43 12.13 -4.04
CA PRO A 46 -0.91 11.58 -4.31
C PRO A 46 -1.74 11.37 -3.03
N HIS A 47 -1.10 10.98 -1.93
CA HIS A 47 -1.73 10.74 -0.64
C HIS A 47 -2.15 12.04 0.06
N ALA A 48 -1.38 13.12 -0.18
CA ALA A 48 -1.68 14.47 0.30
C ALA A 48 -2.63 15.26 -0.63
N SER A 49 -3.15 14.64 -1.70
CA SER A 49 -4.09 15.30 -2.60
C SER A 49 -5.39 15.68 -1.90
N ARG A 50 -6.06 16.74 -2.36
CA ARG A 50 -7.33 17.21 -1.76
C ARG A 50 -8.42 16.13 -1.77
N VAL A 51 -8.47 15.31 -2.82
CA VAL A 51 -9.46 14.24 -2.95
C VAL A 51 -9.18 13.08 -1.99
N ALA A 52 -7.93 12.68 -1.83
CA ALA A 52 -7.53 11.61 -0.92
C ALA A 52 -7.69 12.03 0.55
N THR A 53 -7.24 13.23 0.89
CA THR A 53 -7.35 13.77 2.26
C THR A 53 -8.79 13.95 2.68
N LYS A 54 -9.66 14.46 1.80
CA LYS A 54 -11.11 14.58 2.07
C LYS A 54 -11.75 13.21 2.30
N TRP A 55 -11.47 12.23 1.43
CA TRP A 55 -12.02 10.88 1.60
C TRP A 55 -11.58 10.24 2.91
N LEU A 56 -10.29 10.36 3.26
CA LEU A 56 -9.79 9.88 4.54
C LEU A 56 -10.52 10.58 5.69
N GLN A 57 -10.64 11.91 5.71
CA GLN A 57 -11.39 12.60 6.77
C GLN A 57 -12.84 12.10 6.95
N GLU A 58 -13.53 11.78 5.86
CA GLU A 58 -14.91 11.28 5.88
C GLU A 58 -15.00 9.81 6.34
N HIS A 59 -13.97 9.00 6.12
CA HIS A 59 -14.01 7.54 6.32
C HIS A 59 -13.02 7.04 7.38
N SER A 60 -12.20 7.92 7.94
CA SER A 60 -11.04 7.60 8.80
C SER A 60 -11.14 8.17 10.21
N SER A 61 -12.34 8.40 10.71
CA SER A 61 -12.56 8.70 12.14
C SER A 61 -11.81 7.73 13.07
N ASP A 62 -11.55 6.52 12.59
CA ASP A 62 -10.94 5.42 13.34
C ASP A 62 -9.42 5.27 13.08
N PHE A 63 -8.86 5.95 12.06
CA PHE A 63 -7.46 5.77 11.65
C PHE A 63 -6.63 7.05 11.85
N HIS A 64 -6.03 7.19 13.03
CA HIS A 64 -5.15 8.33 13.34
C HIS A 64 -3.69 8.01 12.99
N TRP A 65 -3.07 8.80 12.10
CA TRP A 65 -1.63 8.74 11.83
C TRP A 65 -0.98 10.12 11.96
N PRO A 66 0.09 10.27 12.76
CA PRO A 66 0.77 11.55 12.89
C PRO A 66 1.51 11.92 11.60
N PRO A 67 1.47 13.20 11.18
CA PRO A 67 2.26 13.67 10.06
C PRO A 67 3.76 13.62 10.42
N LYS A 68 4.55 12.91 9.58
CA LYS A 68 6.03 12.80 9.62
C LYS A 68 6.64 11.73 10.54
N SER A 69 6.25 10.47 10.38
CA SER A 69 7.01 9.34 10.96
C SER A 69 7.50 8.37 9.88
N PRO A 70 8.47 8.76 9.01
CA PRO A 70 9.11 7.83 8.09
C PRO A 70 9.85 6.69 8.83
N GLU A 71 10.27 6.93 10.08
CA GLU A 71 11.00 5.99 10.94
C GLU A 71 10.18 4.78 11.39
N MET A 72 8.84 4.83 11.28
CA MET A 72 7.94 3.75 11.68
C MET A 72 7.26 3.06 10.50
N ASN A 73 7.78 3.24 9.29
CA ASN A 73 7.16 2.71 8.09
C ASN A 73 7.51 1.23 7.89
N ILE A 74 6.69 0.33 8.45
CA ILE A 74 6.76 -1.13 8.23
C ILE A 74 6.81 -1.52 6.73
N ILE A 75 6.39 -0.63 5.83
CA ILE A 75 6.49 -0.84 4.39
C ILE A 75 7.94 -0.92 3.92
N GLU A 76 8.89 -0.21 4.54
CA GLU A 76 10.30 -0.32 4.15
C GLU A 76 10.89 -1.69 4.52
N ASP A 77 10.60 -2.20 5.73
CA ASP A 77 11.02 -3.55 6.15
C ASP A 77 10.44 -4.63 5.22
N ILE A 78 9.16 -4.48 4.85
CA ILE A 78 8.49 -5.35 3.87
C ILE A 78 9.16 -5.28 2.51
N ARG A 79 9.49 -4.06 2.05
CA ARG A 79 10.12 -3.82 0.76
C ARG A 79 11.50 -4.49 0.70
N ASP A 80 12.29 -4.35 1.76
CA ASP A 80 13.62 -4.96 1.86
C ASP A 80 13.53 -6.49 1.87
N ALA A 81 12.56 -7.06 2.59
CA ALA A 81 12.31 -8.50 2.58
C ALA A 81 11.91 -9.02 1.18
N LEU A 82 11.03 -8.30 0.48
CA LEU A 82 10.63 -8.62 -0.90
C LEU A 82 11.79 -8.51 -1.88
N LEU A 83 12.61 -7.45 -1.77
CA LEU A 83 13.81 -7.29 -2.59
C LEU A 83 14.76 -8.48 -2.44
N HIS A 84 15.04 -8.89 -1.19
CA HIS A 84 15.90 -10.04 -0.90
C HIS A 84 15.33 -11.36 -1.43
N ALA A 85 14.02 -11.55 -1.33
CA ALA A 85 13.35 -12.73 -1.87
C ALA A 85 13.48 -12.81 -3.40
N VAL A 86 13.27 -11.67 -4.08
CA VAL A 86 13.41 -11.56 -5.54
C VAL A 86 14.87 -11.76 -5.98
N GLU A 87 15.85 -11.21 -5.27
CA GLU A 87 17.28 -11.41 -5.58
C GLU A 87 17.71 -12.88 -5.49
N LYS A 88 17.10 -13.63 -4.58
CA LYS A 88 17.35 -15.07 -4.42
C LYS A 88 16.59 -15.96 -5.41
N SER A 89 15.65 -15.40 -6.15
CA SER A 89 14.88 -16.17 -7.13
C SER A 89 15.75 -16.75 -8.24
N SER A 90 15.43 -17.96 -8.67
CA SER A 90 16.18 -18.69 -9.70
C SER A 90 15.21 -19.31 -10.72
N PRO A 91 15.27 -18.91 -12.01
CA PRO A 91 16.16 -17.89 -12.57
C PRO A 91 15.82 -16.47 -12.09
N PRO A 92 16.79 -15.53 -12.08
CA PRO A 92 16.49 -14.14 -11.77
C PRO A 92 15.45 -13.56 -12.74
N PRO A 93 14.59 -12.62 -12.31
CA PRO A 93 13.56 -12.05 -13.17
C PRO A 93 14.21 -11.23 -14.29
N ARG A 94 13.77 -11.44 -15.54
CA ARG A 94 14.36 -10.79 -16.72
C ARG A 94 13.42 -9.79 -17.39
N THR A 95 12.13 -9.90 -17.11
CA THR A 95 11.10 -8.99 -17.62
C THR A 95 10.31 -8.35 -16.49
N PRO A 96 9.62 -7.22 -16.74
CA PRO A 96 8.71 -6.64 -15.76
C PRO A 96 7.59 -7.61 -15.31
N MET A 97 7.18 -8.54 -16.16
CA MET A 97 6.21 -9.57 -15.80
C MET A 97 6.83 -10.63 -14.90
N ASP A 98 8.06 -11.08 -15.18
CA ASP A 98 8.78 -12.02 -14.31
C ASP A 98 8.98 -11.41 -12.91
N LEU A 99 9.32 -10.12 -12.86
CA LEU A 99 9.48 -9.38 -11.60
C LEU A 99 8.16 -9.31 -10.83
N LEU A 100 7.05 -9.02 -11.52
CA LEU A 100 5.73 -9.03 -10.90
C LEU A 100 5.40 -10.41 -10.34
N THR A 101 5.62 -11.49 -11.09
CA THR A 101 5.39 -12.85 -10.63
C THR A 101 6.23 -13.18 -9.41
N ALA A 102 7.53 -12.87 -9.43
CA ALA A 102 8.41 -13.12 -8.29
C ALA A 102 8.00 -12.33 -7.04
N LEU A 103 7.56 -11.07 -7.21
CA LEU A 103 7.02 -10.25 -6.11
C LEU A 103 5.70 -10.82 -5.57
N MET A 104 4.81 -11.30 -6.43
CA MET A 104 3.54 -11.91 -6.01
C MET A 104 3.74 -13.26 -5.33
N ASP A 105 4.68 -14.09 -5.79
CA ASP A 105 4.98 -15.39 -5.17
C ASP A 105 5.66 -15.23 -3.80
N SER A 106 6.36 -14.11 -3.58
CA SER A 106 7.05 -13.80 -2.32
C SER A 106 6.17 -13.07 -1.29
N TRP A 107 4.97 -12.63 -1.68
CA TRP A 107 4.06 -11.78 -0.90
C TRP A 107 2.94 -12.58 -0.21
#